data_AF-A0A4V3CMV2-F1
#
_entry.id   AF-A0A4V3CMV2-F1
#
_cell.length_a   1.000
_cell.length_b   1.000
_cell.length_c   1.000
_cell.angle_alpha   90.00
_cell.angle_beta   90.00
_cell.angle_gamma   90.00
#
_symmetry.space_group_name_H-M   'P 1'
#
loop_
_entity.id
_entity.type
_entity.pdbx_description
1 polymer ?
#
loop_
_entity_poly.entity_id
_entity_poly.type
_entity_poly.pdbx_seq_one_letter_code
_entity_poly.pdbx_strand_id
1 'polypeptide(L)'
;MRIPSRIVPASVLAAITCLIIAIFARKTASNHTPGDTYYPDGLYLATVMSLAVSIGVTLVIDHIFGKSERAPRWYGIGFVVGVIIFLFGFPWANLDRGGGQAFSILEWWRAPIIATVAYLVAAVVDANTRHQREQAAHLAERDRQAKARANRQRELGDSLRQCCDDALNAFEELPTHLIAARDTLDQAEQLFHENAYAPFWSAIEESTAHLGRFSATLVRLRLCASTYTTATAEYEGAAPPFPVETSSLEQLAAHEMLVERLHEHVRPAQRDFHFASIYEQRKTNTILVAGFGTLASAIETMGSRLAREIVDLRTGVAAMSTTLSTELSGMHSSIAAYQRERGHIDGELLHRHDRVVSMLDNIQRGHRPLL
;
A
#
# COMPACT_ATOMS: atom_id res chain seq x y z
N MET A 1 -19.50 12.97 32.61
CA MET A 1 -19.12 13.37 33.99
C MET A 1 -20.32 13.98 34.68
N ARG A 2 -20.53 13.66 35.97
CA ARG A 2 -21.79 13.92 36.68
C ARG A 2 -21.81 15.35 37.25
N ILE A 3 -22.93 16.04 37.07
CA ILE A 3 -23.34 17.32 37.70
C ILE A 3 -22.75 17.58 39.11
N PRO A 4 -22.70 16.59 40.04
CA PRO A 4 -22.09 16.75 41.36
C PRO A 4 -20.68 17.33 41.39
N SER A 5 -19.83 17.04 40.40
CA SER A 5 -18.44 17.55 40.38
C SER A 5 -18.33 19.08 40.26
N ARG A 6 -19.39 19.75 39.79
CA ARG A 6 -19.46 21.23 39.68
C ARG A 6 -20.17 21.86 40.86
N ILE A 7 -21.22 21.19 41.33
CA ILE A 7 -22.07 21.68 42.41
C ILE A 7 -21.32 21.63 43.73
N VAL A 8 -20.66 20.51 44.06
CA VAL A 8 -20.03 20.32 45.37
C VAL A 8 -19.03 21.42 45.73
N PRO A 9 -17.99 21.72 44.93
CA PRO A 9 -17.02 22.76 45.29
C PRO A 9 -17.66 24.15 45.33
N ALA A 10 -18.59 24.45 44.42
CA ALA A 10 -19.23 25.75 44.36
C ALA A 10 -20.19 25.99 45.54
N SER A 11 -20.95 24.96 45.94
CA SER A 11 -21.83 24.98 47.11
C SER A 11 -21.04 25.06 48.42
N VAL A 12 -19.94 24.31 48.54
CA VAL A 12 -19.05 24.38 49.71
C VAL A 12 -18.44 25.77 49.84
N LEU A 13 -17.92 26.35 48.76
CA LEU A 13 -17.33 27.68 48.82
C LEU A 13 -18.37 28.78 49.07
N ALA A 14 -19.57 28.66 48.50
CA ALA A 14 -20.67 29.57 48.79
C ALA A 14 -21.08 29.51 50.27
N ALA A 15 -21.17 28.30 50.83
CA ALA A 15 -21.45 28.11 52.26
C ALA A 15 -20.37 28.71 53.15
N ILE A 16 -19.08 28.51 52.81
CA ILE A 16 -17.95 29.12 53.52
C ILE A 16 -18.00 30.65 53.43
N THR A 17 -18.29 31.20 52.25
CA THR A 17 -18.38 32.66 52.04
C THR A 17 -19.52 33.26 52.87
N CYS A 18 -20.71 32.64 52.85
CA CYS A 18 -21.83 33.04 53.69
C CYS A 18 -21.50 32.94 55.19
N LEU A 19 -20.78 31.89 55.61
CA LEU A 19 -20.36 31.71 57.00
C LEU A 19 -19.35 32.80 57.43
N ILE A 20 -18.37 33.11 56.59
CA ILE A 20 -17.40 34.19 56.83
C ILE A 20 -18.13 35.52 56.99
N ILE A 21 -19.04 35.85 56.07
CA ILE A 21 -19.83 37.08 56.15
C ILE A 21 -20.67 37.10 57.42
N ALA A 22 -21.33 36.01 57.80
CA ALA A 22 -22.11 35.92 59.03
C ALA A 22 -21.26 36.11 60.30
N ILE A 23 -20.02 35.63 60.31
CA ILE A 23 -19.08 35.79 61.43
C ILE A 23 -18.60 37.25 61.53
N PHE A 24 -18.20 37.86 60.41
CA PHE A 24 -17.72 39.24 60.39
C PHE A 24 -18.83 40.26 60.64
N ALA A 25 -20.04 40.02 60.11
CA ALA A 25 -21.21 40.87 60.35
C ALA A 25 -21.63 40.91 61.82
N ARG A 26 -21.35 39.87 62.61
CA ARG A 26 -21.64 39.86 64.06
C ARG A 26 -20.69 40.76 64.87
N LYS A 27 -19.51 41.09 64.35
CA LYS A 27 -18.48 41.84 65.11
C LYS A 27 -18.52 43.35 64.94
N THR A 28 -19.22 43.89 63.93
CA THR A 28 -19.36 45.35 63.72
C THR A 28 -20.43 46.00 64.62
N ALA A 29 -21.02 45.25 65.56
CA ALA A 29 -22.15 45.69 66.38
C ALA A 29 -21.82 46.67 67.52
N SER A 30 -20.67 47.35 67.53
CA SER A 30 -20.29 48.14 68.71
C SER A 30 -20.83 49.58 68.77
N ASN A 31 -21.55 50.11 67.75
CA ASN A 31 -22.20 51.44 67.86
C ASN A 31 -23.35 51.75 66.88
N HIS A 32 -23.83 50.79 66.07
CA HIS A 32 -24.90 51.07 65.10
C HIS A 32 -26.29 50.96 65.73
N THR A 33 -27.18 51.92 65.46
CA THR A 33 -28.59 51.79 65.84
C THR A 33 -29.24 50.67 65.01
N PRO A 34 -30.22 49.91 65.55
CA PRO A 34 -30.94 48.89 64.80
C PRO A 34 -31.61 49.50 63.55
N GLY A 35 -30.96 49.41 62.39
CA GLY A 35 -31.40 50.02 61.13
C GLY A 35 -30.28 50.51 60.20
N ASP A 36 -29.06 50.73 60.69
CA ASP A 36 -28.01 51.44 59.92
C ASP A 36 -27.19 50.58 58.96
N THR A 37 -27.35 49.25 58.98
CA THR A 37 -26.66 48.36 58.04
C THR A 37 -27.66 47.36 57.47
N TYR A 38 -28.23 47.72 56.31
CA TYR A 38 -29.21 46.89 55.63
C TYR A 38 -28.50 45.89 54.71
N TYR A 39 -28.46 44.63 55.13
CA TYR A 39 -28.25 43.54 54.17
C TYR A 39 -29.52 43.41 53.33
N PRO A 40 -29.44 43.38 52.00
CA PRO A 40 -30.63 43.24 51.19
C PRO A 40 -31.35 41.93 51.53
N ASP A 41 -32.62 42.03 51.92
CA ASP A 41 -33.52 40.89 52.06
C ASP A 41 -33.54 40.13 50.74
N GLY A 42 -32.88 38.96 50.72
CA GLY A 42 -32.70 38.17 49.49
C GLY A 42 -31.26 37.87 49.08
N LEU A 43 -30.24 38.21 49.88
CA LEU A 43 -28.83 37.84 49.59
C LEU A 43 -28.66 36.32 49.33
N TYR A 44 -29.33 35.48 50.12
CA TYR A 44 -29.34 34.03 49.91
C TYR A 44 -29.94 33.65 48.56
N LEU A 45 -31.07 34.28 48.20
CA LEU A 45 -31.73 34.05 46.92
C LEU A 45 -30.84 34.51 45.75
N ALA A 46 -30.20 35.68 45.87
CA ALA A 46 -29.26 36.19 44.87
C ALA A 46 -28.05 35.27 44.69
N THR A 47 -27.54 34.69 45.79
CA THR A 47 -26.44 33.71 45.75
C THR A 47 -26.87 32.44 45.01
N VAL A 48 -28.01 31.86 45.39
CA VAL A 48 -28.56 30.66 44.74
C VAL A 48 -28.84 30.91 43.27
N MET A 49 -29.44 32.06 42.92
CA MET A 49 -29.73 32.43 41.53
C MET A 49 -28.46 32.64 40.72
N SER A 50 -27.44 33.34 41.26
CA SER A 50 -26.17 33.56 40.55
C SER A 50 -25.43 32.25 40.28
N LEU A 51 -25.44 31.31 41.24
CA LEU A 51 -24.88 29.97 41.06
C LEU A 51 -25.68 29.16 40.05
N ALA A 52 -27.01 29.17 40.13
CA ALA A 52 -27.88 28.46 39.19
C ALA A 52 -27.67 28.96 37.75
N VAL A 53 -27.60 30.28 37.55
CA VAL A 53 -27.31 30.91 36.25
C VAL A 53 -25.91 30.53 35.77
N SER A 54 -24.88 30.64 36.61
CA SER A 54 -23.51 30.26 36.27
C SER A 54 -23.42 28.79 35.84
N ILE A 55 -24.04 27.87 36.61
CA ILE A 55 -24.11 26.45 36.27
C ILE A 55 -24.84 26.24 34.94
N GLY A 56 -25.99 26.90 34.75
CA GLY A 56 -26.74 26.87 33.49
C GLY A 56 -25.88 27.29 32.30
N VAL A 57 -25.10 28.37 32.42
CA VAL A 57 -24.17 28.82 31.38
C VAL A 57 -23.09 27.77 31.13
N THR A 58 -22.52 27.14 32.16
CA THR A 58 -21.53 26.04 31.93
C THR A 58 -22.12 24.84 31.18
N LEU A 59 -23.40 24.54 31.37
CA LEU A 59 -24.09 23.48 30.62
C LEU A 59 -24.27 23.87 29.15
N VAL A 60 -24.59 25.13 28.87
CA VAL A 60 -24.66 25.65 27.50
C VAL A 60 -23.28 25.63 26.84
N ILE A 61 -22.22 26.04 27.56
CA ILE A 61 -20.84 25.97 27.06
C ILE A 61 -20.45 24.53 26.71
N ASP A 62 -20.78 23.55 27.56
CA ASP A 62 -20.54 22.14 27.24
C ASP A 62 -21.32 21.64 26.03
N HIS A 63 -22.53 22.16 25.83
CA HIS A 63 -23.35 21.79 24.69
C HIS A 63 -22.72 22.30 23.38
N ILE A 64 -22.17 23.52 23.41
CA ILE A 64 -21.56 24.16 22.23
C ILE A 64 -20.15 23.61 21.95
N PHE A 65 -19.28 23.54 22.96
CA PHE A 65 -17.85 23.21 22.79
C PHE A 65 -17.50 21.76 23.14
N GLY A 66 -18.49 20.97 23.57
CA GLY A 66 -18.27 19.64 24.11
C GLY A 66 -17.73 19.67 25.55
N LYS A 67 -17.79 18.52 26.21
CA LYS A 67 -17.30 18.39 27.61
C LYS A 67 -15.78 18.53 27.65
N SER A 68 -15.29 19.59 28.31
CA SER A 68 -13.86 19.77 28.63
C SER A 68 -13.50 19.05 29.93
N GLU A 69 -12.32 18.43 29.96
CA GLU A 69 -11.79 17.78 31.17
C GLU A 69 -11.15 18.79 32.13
N ARG A 70 -10.64 19.91 31.59
CA ARG A 70 -9.95 20.94 32.36
C ARG A 70 -10.89 22.02 32.87
N ALA A 71 -11.97 22.31 32.15
CA ALA A 71 -12.88 23.40 32.47
C ALA A 71 -13.46 23.34 33.90
N PRO A 72 -13.87 22.19 34.46
CA PRO A 72 -14.35 22.12 35.85
C PRO A 72 -13.30 22.56 36.89
N ARG A 73 -12.01 22.25 36.65
CA ARG A 73 -10.91 22.69 37.53
C ARG A 73 -10.73 24.20 37.46
N TRP A 74 -10.75 24.76 36.24
CA TRP A 74 -10.64 26.20 36.01
C TRP A 74 -11.82 26.99 36.55
N TYR A 75 -13.03 26.42 36.56
CA TYR A 75 -14.19 27.02 37.23
C TYR A 75 -13.98 27.15 38.73
N GLY A 76 -13.49 26.09 39.38
CA GLY A 76 -13.15 26.13 40.81
C GLY A 76 -12.11 27.21 41.12
N ILE A 77 -11.03 27.28 40.33
CA ILE A 77 -9.98 28.29 40.47
C ILE A 77 -10.54 29.69 40.25
N GLY A 78 -11.32 29.91 39.18
CA GLY A 78 -11.93 31.20 38.88
C GLY A 78 -12.89 31.67 39.98
N PHE A 79 -13.66 30.75 40.56
CA PHE A 79 -14.55 31.05 41.68
C PHE A 79 -13.76 31.48 42.93
N VAL A 80 -12.69 30.78 43.28
CA VAL A 80 -11.81 31.14 44.41
C VAL A 80 -11.18 32.52 44.20
N VAL A 81 -10.63 32.78 43.01
CA VAL A 81 -10.06 34.10 42.66
C VAL A 81 -11.11 35.20 42.77
N GLY A 82 -12.33 34.94 42.30
CA GLY A 82 -13.42 35.89 42.41
C GLY A 82 -13.84 36.20 43.84
N VAL A 83 -13.86 35.19 44.73
CA VAL A 83 -14.10 35.40 46.17
C VAL A 83 -12.97 36.19 46.82
N ILE A 84 -11.71 35.92 46.47
CA ILE A 84 -10.56 36.70 46.96
C ILE A 84 -10.70 38.16 46.54
N ILE A 85 -10.99 38.44 45.27
CA ILE A 85 -11.21 39.80 44.75
C ILE A 85 -12.38 40.48 45.48
N PHE A 86 -13.47 39.75 45.73
CA PHE A 86 -14.60 40.26 46.49
C PHE A 86 -14.19 40.66 47.91
N LEU A 87 -13.44 39.82 48.63
CA LEU A 87 -13.02 40.09 50.00
C LEU A 87 -12.01 41.25 50.12
N PHE A 88 -11.11 41.40 49.15
CA PHE A 88 -10.16 42.52 49.09
C PHE A 88 -10.80 43.82 48.63
N GLY A 89 -11.76 43.74 47.70
CA GLY A 89 -12.53 44.89 47.21
C GLY A 89 -13.65 45.33 48.16
N PHE A 90 -13.96 44.51 49.17
CA PHE A 90 -14.95 44.82 50.19
C PHE A 90 -14.51 46.09 50.93
N PRO A 91 -15.27 47.20 50.83
CA PRO A 91 -14.87 48.45 51.45
C PRO A 91 -15.17 48.37 52.94
N TRP A 92 -14.28 47.70 53.69
CA TRP A 92 -14.35 47.57 55.14
C TRP A 92 -14.51 48.94 55.84
N ALA A 93 -13.99 50.01 55.21
CA ALA A 93 -14.09 51.38 55.68
C ALA A 93 -15.44 52.08 55.46
N ASN A 94 -16.32 51.57 54.57
CA ASN A 94 -17.64 52.16 54.31
C ASN A 94 -18.75 51.62 55.23
N LEU A 95 -18.51 50.53 55.97
CA LEU A 95 -19.45 50.07 57.01
C LEU A 95 -19.59 51.08 58.16
N ASP A 96 -18.54 51.86 58.46
CA ASP A 96 -18.50 52.78 59.61
C ASP A 96 -19.02 54.21 59.33
N ARG A 97 -19.28 54.59 58.07
CA ARG A 97 -19.57 56.00 57.70
C ARG A 97 -21.03 56.36 57.44
N GLY A 98 -21.96 55.53 57.91
CA GLY A 98 -23.38 55.86 57.99
C GLY A 98 -24.22 55.33 56.82
N GLY A 99 -25.02 54.30 57.09
CA GLY A 99 -26.31 54.05 56.42
C GLY A 99 -26.31 53.72 54.93
N GLY A 100 -25.20 53.23 54.34
CA GLY A 100 -25.13 52.82 52.94
C GLY A 100 -25.32 51.32 52.71
N GLN A 101 -25.76 50.92 51.51
CA GLN A 101 -25.72 49.51 51.09
C GLN A 101 -24.27 49.01 51.16
N ALA A 102 -24.03 47.91 51.89
CA ALA A 102 -22.68 47.41 52.18
C ALA A 102 -21.87 47.04 50.92
N PHE A 103 -22.55 46.69 49.83
CA PHE A 103 -21.97 46.37 48.53
C PHE A 103 -23.09 46.33 47.48
N SER A 104 -22.72 46.46 46.21
CA SER A 104 -23.67 46.40 45.09
C SER A 104 -23.96 44.95 44.70
N ILE A 105 -25.16 44.67 44.16
CA ILE A 105 -25.50 43.36 43.58
C ILE A 105 -24.46 42.94 42.53
N LEU A 106 -23.89 43.89 41.78
CA LEU A 106 -22.88 43.61 40.75
C LEU A 106 -21.57 43.06 41.35
N GLU A 107 -21.20 43.51 42.56
CA GLU A 107 -20.01 43.03 43.25
C GLU A 107 -20.16 41.58 43.70
N TRP A 108 -21.38 41.19 44.07
CA TRP A 108 -21.73 39.82 44.44
C TRP A 108 -21.61 38.84 43.26
N TRP A 109 -21.86 39.31 42.04
CA TRP A 109 -21.80 38.49 40.83
C TRP A 109 -20.38 38.28 40.29
N ARG A 110 -19.35 38.96 40.84
CA ARG A 110 -17.97 38.85 40.36
C ARG A 110 -17.44 37.41 40.41
N ALA A 111 -17.67 36.68 41.49
CA ALA A 111 -17.15 35.32 41.64
C ALA A 111 -17.77 34.31 40.64
N PRO A 112 -19.11 34.25 40.48
CA PRO A 112 -19.74 33.46 39.42
C PRO A 112 -19.25 33.85 38.03
N ILE A 113 -19.18 35.15 37.71
CA ILE A 113 -18.74 35.64 36.38
C ILE A 113 -17.31 35.18 36.08
N ILE A 114 -16.36 35.40 36.99
CA ILE A 114 -14.95 35.00 36.80
C ILE A 114 -14.84 33.48 36.64
N ALA A 115 -15.60 32.71 37.43
CA ALA A 115 -15.65 31.25 37.30
C ALA A 115 -16.17 30.80 35.93
N THR A 116 -17.25 31.40 35.43
CA THR A 116 -17.82 31.09 34.11
C THR A 116 -16.86 31.46 32.98
N VAL A 117 -16.16 32.61 33.07
CA VAL A 117 -15.17 33.02 32.07
C VAL A 117 -13.97 32.07 32.06
N ALA A 118 -13.44 31.70 33.23
CA ALA A 118 -12.34 30.73 33.33
C ALA A 118 -12.74 29.36 32.76
N TYR A 119 -13.98 28.93 33.00
CA TYR A 119 -14.54 27.71 32.40
C TYR A 119 -14.60 27.80 30.88
N LEU A 120 -15.14 28.91 30.34
CA LEU A 120 -15.25 29.15 28.91
C LEU A 120 -13.88 29.11 28.22
N VAL A 121 -12.88 29.82 28.76
CA VAL A 121 -11.52 29.84 28.20
C VAL A 121 -10.93 28.43 28.15
N ALA A 122 -11.03 27.67 29.25
CA ALA A 122 -10.54 26.30 29.28
C ALA A 122 -11.27 25.37 28.30
N ALA A 123 -12.59 25.54 28.14
CA ALA A 123 -13.39 24.78 27.20
C ALA A 123 -13.02 25.09 25.74
N VAL A 124 -12.82 26.37 25.40
CA VAL A 124 -12.39 26.81 24.06
C VAL A 124 -10.99 26.29 23.74
N VAL A 125 -10.04 26.37 24.69
CA VAL A 125 -8.69 25.83 24.50
C VAL A 125 -8.72 24.32 24.26
N ASP A 126 -9.47 23.57 25.07
CA ASP A 126 -9.58 22.11 24.89
C ASP A 126 -10.25 21.78 23.55
N ALA A 127 -11.32 22.47 23.15
CA ALA A 127 -11.97 22.28 21.85
C ALA A 127 -11.02 22.54 20.68
N ASN A 128 -10.25 23.64 20.72
CA ASN A 128 -9.26 23.95 19.70
C ASN A 128 -8.15 22.90 19.63
N THR A 129 -7.64 22.40 20.77
CA THR A 129 -6.63 21.34 20.77
C THR A 129 -7.15 20.01 20.24
N ARG A 130 -8.44 19.69 20.44
CA ARG A 130 -9.08 18.50 19.85
C ARG A 130 -9.16 18.61 18.34
N HIS A 131 -9.65 19.73 17.83
CA HIS A 131 -9.68 19.97 16.39
C HIS A 131 -8.29 19.93 15.75
N GLN A 132 -7.27 20.51 16.39
CA GLN A 132 -5.89 20.41 15.91
C GLN A 132 -5.37 18.96 15.90
N ARG A 133 -5.70 18.15 16.91
CA ARG A 133 -5.30 16.74 16.97
C ARG A 133 -6.02 15.89 15.92
N GLU A 134 -7.31 16.13 15.71
CA GLU A 134 -8.09 15.45 14.67
C GLU A 134 -7.56 15.78 13.28
N GLN A 135 -7.30 17.07 13.01
CA GLN A 135 -6.69 17.50 11.75
C GLN A 135 -5.30 16.89 11.56
N ALA A 136 -4.46 16.91 12.60
CA ALA A 136 -3.14 16.29 12.55
C ALA A 136 -3.22 14.77 12.31
N ALA A 137 -4.17 14.08 12.93
CA ALA A 137 -4.39 12.65 12.73
C ALA A 137 -4.87 12.33 11.31
N HIS A 138 -5.82 13.12 10.77
CA HIS A 138 -6.28 12.97 9.39
C HIS A 138 -5.16 13.24 8.38
N LEU A 139 -4.33 14.26 8.61
CA LEU A 139 -3.18 14.54 7.75
C LEU A 139 -2.13 13.42 7.83
N ALA A 140 -1.84 12.91 9.02
CA ALA A 140 -0.92 11.78 9.21
C ALA A 140 -1.43 10.51 8.53
N GLU A 141 -2.73 10.24 8.58
CA GLU A 141 -3.35 9.08 7.91
C GLU A 141 -3.28 9.22 6.38
N ARG A 142 -3.58 10.41 5.85
CA ARG A 142 -3.43 10.69 4.41
C ARG A 142 -1.99 10.54 3.94
N ASP A 143 -1.01 11.01 4.73
CA ASP A 143 0.41 10.86 4.43
C ASP A 143 0.85 9.39 4.45
N ARG A 144 0.36 8.58 5.41
CA ARG A 144 0.59 7.13 5.44
C ARG A 144 0.03 6.43 4.22
N GLN A 145 -1.21 6.75 3.83
CA GLN A 145 -1.84 6.17 2.65
C GLN A 145 -1.13 6.58 1.36
N ALA A 146 -0.73 7.86 1.25
CA ALA A 146 0.04 8.35 0.12
C ALA A 146 1.41 7.65 0.01
N LYS A 147 2.11 7.44 1.13
CA LYS A 147 3.38 6.70 1.17
C LYS A 147 3.20 5.23 0.82
N ALA A 148 2.17 4.57 1.37
CA ALA A 148 1.88 3.18 1.04
C ALA A 148 1.56 2.99 -0.44
N ARG A 149 0.75 3.88 -1.02
CA ARG A 149 0.45 3.90 -2.46
C ARG A 149 1.72 4.15 -3.29
N ALA A 150 2.54 5.12 -2.91
CA ALA A 150 3.80 5.42 -3.61
C ALA A 150 4.78 4.23 -3.58
N ASN A 151 4.90 3.55 -2.44
CA ASN A 151 5.74 2.35 -2.33
C ASN A 151 5.19 1.20 -3.17
N ARG A 152 3.88 0.96 -3.15
CA ARG A 152 3.25 -0.07 -3.98
C ARG A 152 3.47 0.20 -5.47
N GLN A 153 3.34 1.45 -5.91
CA GLN A 153 3.61 1.83 -7.30
C GLN A 153 5.08 1.65 -7.68
N ARG A 154 6.03 1.89 -6.76
CA ARG A 154 7.45 1.58 -7.00
C ARG A 154 7.71 0.08 -7.15
N GLU A 155 7.18 -0.72 -6.24
CA GLU A 155 7.29 -2.19 -6.29
C GLU A 155 6.72 -2.75 -7.60
N LEU A 156 5.57 -2.24 -8.05
CA LEU A 156 4.99 -2.60 -9.35
C LEU A 156 5.89 -2.19 -10.51
N GLY A 157 6.44 -0.98 -10.49
CA GLY A 157 7.37 -0.49 -11.51
C GLY A 157 8.66 -1.33 -11.60
N ASP A 158 9.23 -1.72 -10.46
CA ASP A 158 10.42 -2.58 -10.41
C ASP A 158 10.10 -4.00 -10.87
N SER A 159 8.95 -4.55 -10.49
CA SER A 159 8.45 -5.85 -10.97
C SER A 159 8.26 -5.86 -12.49
N LEU A 160 7.69 -4.79 -13.07
CA LEU A 160 7.53 -4.65 -14.52
C LEU A 160 8.87 -4.69 -15.25
N ARG A 161 9.86 -3.92 -14.76
CA ARG A 161 11.22 -3.92 -15.34
C ARG A 161 11.87 -5.29 -15.25
N GLN A 162 11.82 -5.91 -14.07
CA GLN A 162 12.37 -7.25 -13.86
C GLN A 162 11.70 -8.27 -14.79
N CYS A 163 10.38 -8.22 -14.97
CA CYS A 163 9.68 -9.11 -15.90
C CYS A 163 10.13 -8.90 -17.35
N CYS A 164 10.36 -7.65 -17.77
CA CYS A 164 10.89 -7.36 -19.10
C CYS A 164 12.31 -7.91 -19.27
N ASP A 165 13.21 -7.68 -18.31
CA ASP A 165 14.58 -8.18 -18.36
C ASP A 165 14.62 -9.71 -18.39
N ASP A 166 13.84 -10.37 -17.53
CA ASP A 166 13.72 -11.83 -17.47
C ASP A 166 13.13 -12.39 -18.77
N ALA A 167 12.12 -11.73 -19.35
CA ALA A 167 11.52 -12.11 -20.63
C ALA A 167 12.53 -12.00 -21.78
N LEU A 168 13.29 -10.90 -21.83
CA LEU A 168 14.30 -10.70 -22.86
C LEU A 168 15.43 -11.74 -22.76
N ASN A 169 15.95 -11.97 -21.55
CA ASN A 169 16.98 -12.98 -21.33
C ASN A 169 16.48 -14.38 -21.71
N ALA A 170 15.23 -14.72 -21.34
CA ALA A 170 14.62 -15.97 -21.77
C ALA A 170 14.48 -16.06 -23.29
N PHE A 171 14.07 -14.98 -23.95
CA PHE A 171 13.94 -14.95 -25.40
C PHE A 171 15.29 -15.14 -26.11
N GLU A 172 16.37 -14.58 -25.58
CA GLU A 172 17.73 -14.76 -26.10
C GLU A 172 18.31 -16.18 -25.91
N GLU A 173 17.85 -16.91 -24.88
CA GLU A 173 18.28 -18.28 -24.64
C GLU A 173 17.63 -19.28 -25.61
N LEU A 174 16.43 -18.99 -26.13
CA LEU A 174 15.66 -19.90 -26.99
C LEU A 174 16.44 -20.41 -28.22
N PRO A 175 17.06 -19.56 -29.06
CA PRO A 175 17.80 -20.03 -30.22
C PRO A 175 19.02 -20.88 -29.84
N THR A 176 19.67 -20.56 -28.71
CA THR A 176 20.84 -21.30 -28.23
C THR A 176 20.49 -22.77 -27.94
N HIS A 177 19.32 -23.02 -27.35
CA HIS A 177 18.84 -24.38 -27.12
C HIS A 177 18.48 -25.11 -28.42
N LEU A 178 17.88 -24.43 -29.39
CA LEU A 178 17.57 -25.03 -30.70
C LEU A 178 18.83 -25.35 -31.51
N ILE A 179 19.83 -24.46 -31.51
CA ILE A 179 21.13 -24.69 -32.16
C ILE A 179 21.83 -25.89 -31.53
N ALA A 180 21.93 -25.94 -30.20
CA ALA A 180 22.58 -27.06 -29.53
C ALA A 180 21.84 -28.39 -29.77
N ALA A 181 20.50 -28.38 -29.76
CA ALA A 181 19.71 -29.56 -30.10
C ALA A 181 19.97 -30.04 -31.54
N ARG A 182 20.06 -29.11 -32.50
CA ARG A 182 20.39 -29.40 -33.89
C ARG A 182 21.79 -29.99 -34.03
N ASP A 183 22.80 -29.32 -33.49
CA ASP A 183 24.20 -29.74 -33.63
C ASP A 183 24.42 -31.14 -33.02
N THR A 184 23.73 -31.43 -31.92
CA THR A 184 23.73 -32.77 -31.30
C THR A 184 23.00 -33.81 -32.16
N LEU A 185 21.91 -33.45 -32.85
CA LEU A 185 21.25 -34.35 -33.81
C LEU A 185 22.12 -34.64 -35.03
N ASP A 186 22.82 -33.63 -35.55
CA ASP A 186 23.75 -33.80 -36.66
C ASP A 186 24.89 -34.76 -36.27
N GLN A 187 25.37 -34.67 -35.01
CA GLN A 187 26.32 -35.63 -34.46
C GLN A 187 25.71 -37.04 -34.31
N ALA A 188 24.47 -37.14 -33.82
CA ALA A 188 23.77 -38.42 -33.69
C ALA A 188 23.63 -39.12 -35.06
N GLU A 189 23.33 -38.37 -36.11
CA GLU A 189 23.25 -38.89 -37.49
C GLU A 189 24.59 -39.48 -37.95
N GLN A 190 25.71 -38.78 -37.73
CA GLN A 190 27.03 -39.31 -38.04
C GLN A 190 27.34 -40.59 -37.25
N LEU A 191 27.09 -40.58 -35.94
CA LEU A 191 27.31 -41.72 -35.05
C LEU A 191 26.44 -42.93 -35.44
N PHE A 192 25.24 -42.69 -35.96
CA PHE A 192 24.38 -43.73 -36.50
C PHE A 192 25.02 -44.41 -37.71
N HIS A 193 25.53 -43.64 -38.67
CA HIS A 193 26.22 -44.16 -39.86
C HIS A 193 27.51 -44.93 -39.53
N GLU A 194 28.21 -44.51 -38.47
CA GLU A 194 29.42 -45.16 -37.98
C GLU A 194 29.15 -46.44 -37.14
N ASN A 195 27.88 -46.79 -36.92
CA ASN A 195 27.47 -47.87 -36.00
C ASN A 195 27.98 -47.67 -34.56
N ALA A 196 28.13 -46.42 -34.13
CA ALA A 196 28.54 -46.06 -32.77
C ALA A 196 27.34 -46.15 -31.82
N TYR A 197 26.98 -47.38 -31.42
CA TYR A 197 25.72 -47.69 -30.74
C TYR A 197 25.44 -46.89 -29.46
N ALA A 198 26.37 -46.91 -28.49
CA ALA A 198 26.18 -46.21 -27.21
C ALA A 198 26.34 -44.67 -27.33
N PRO A 199 27.35 -44.14 -28.07
CA PRO A 199 27.46 -42.71 -28.33
C PRO A 199 26.24 -42.11 -29.03
N PHE A 200 25.64 -42.80 -30.00
CA PHE A 200 24.41 -42.37 -30.65
C PHE A 200 23.30 -42.07 -29.63
N TRP A 201 23.01 -43.01 -28.73
CA TRP A 201 21.96 -42.81 -27.73
C TRP A 201 22.28 -41.68 -26.75
N SER A 202 23.56 -41.47 -26.42
CA SER A 202 23.98 -40.32 -25.62
C SER A 202 23.73 -38.99 -26.34
N ALA A 203 23.98 -38.91 -27.65
CA ALA A 203 23.65 -37.73 -28.44
C ALA A 203 22.12 -37.50 -28.53
N ILE A 204 21.32 -38.56 -28.69
CA ILE A 204 19.85 -38.46 -28.66
C ILE A 204 19.35 -37.96 -27.29
N GLU A 205 19.89 -38.47 -26.19
CA GLU A 205 19.58 -38.02 -24.83
C GLU A 205 19.93 -36.53 -24.63
N GLU A 206 21.10 -36.11 -25.09
CA GLU A 206 21.56 -34.72 -24.99
C GLU A 206 20.72 -33.76 -25.85
N SER A 207 20.39 -34.11 -27.08
CA SER A 207 19.48 -33.33 -27.93
C SER A 207 18.10 -33.18 -27.29
N THR A 208 17.57 -34.28 -26.76
CA THR A 208 16.30 -34.30 -26.02
C THR A 208 16.38 -33.38 -24.78
N ALA A 209 17.52 -33.34 -24.09
CA ALA A 209 17.73 -32.44 -22.96
C ALA A 209 17.76 -30.95 -23.39
N HIS A 210 18.34 -30.63 -24.55
CA HIS A 210 18.31 -29.27 -25.10
C HIS A 210 16.89 -28.82 -25.48
N LEU A 211 16.10 -29.67 -26.12
CA LEU A 211 14.69 -29.39 -26.40
C LEU A 211 13.85 -29.27 -25.12
N GLY A 212 14.20 -30.01 -24.07
CA GLY A 212 13.65 -29.84 -22.73
C GLY A 212 13.94 -28.47 -22.11
N ARG A 213 15.17 -27.97 -22.23
CA ARG A 213 15.54 -26.62 -21.77
C ARG A 213 14.82 -25.53 -22.56
N PHE A 214 14.64 -25.74 -23.87
CA PHE A 214 13.83 -24.88 -24.72
C PHE A 214 12.37 -24.79 -24.20
N SER A 215 11.73 -25.93 -23.93
CA SER A 215 10.40 -26.01 -23.29
C SER A 215 10.33 -25.21 -21.99
N ALA A 216 11.27 -25.45 -21.07
CA ALA A 216 11.30 -24.75 -19.78
C ALA A 216 11.43 -23.22 -19.94
N THR A 217 12.20 -22.78 -20.94
CA THR A 217 12.39 -21.37 -21.26
C THR A 217 11.11 -20.72 -21.80
N LEU A 218 10.35 -21.43 -22.64
CA LEU A 218 9.02 -20.98 -23.09
C LEU A 218 8.05 -20.79 -21.93
N VAL A 219 8.03 -21.73 -20.98
CA VAL A 219 7.19 -21.64 -19.78
C VAL A 219 7.58 -20.44 -18.93
N ARG A 220 8.88 -20.17 -18.74
CA ARG A 220 9.37 -18.99 -18.02
C ARG A 220 8.92 -17.70 -18.71
N LEU A 221 9.08 -17.62 -20.03
CA LEU A 221 8.67 -16.45 -20.82
C LEU A 221 7.15 -16.20 -20.71
N ARG A 222 6.33 -17.26 -20.72
CA ARG A 222 4.88 -17.16 -20.51
C ARG A 222 4.54 -16.63 -19.12
N LEU A 223 5.27 -17.08 -18.08
CA LEU A 223 5.07 -16.58 -16.72
C LEU A 223 5.38 -15.08 -16.64
N CYS A 224 6.48 -14.63 -17.24
CA CYS A 224 6.82 -13.20 -17.33
C CYS A 224 5.70 -12.39 -18.01
N ALA A 225 5.14 -12.86 -19.13
CA ALA A 225 4.04 -12.18 -19.82
C ALA A 225 2.77 -12.10 -18.93
N SER A 226 2.45 -13.17 -18.19
CA SER A 226 1.32 -13.19 -17.26
C SER A 226 1.52 -12.20 -16.10
N THR A 227 2.67 -12.26 -15.42
CA THR A 227 3.01 -11.34 -14.32
C THR A 227 3.03 -9.90 -14.77
N TYR A 228 3.59 -9.62 -15.95
CA TYR A 228 3.60 -8.29 -16.55
C TYR A 228 2.17 -7.77 -16.78
N THR A 229 1.27 -8.61 -17.28
CA THR A 229 -0.15 -8.24 -17.50
C THR A 229 -0.84 -7.87 -16.18
N THR A 230 -0.66 -8.68 -15.14
CA THR A 230 -1.23 -8.39 -13.81
C THR A 230 -0.64 -7.13 -13.20
N ALA A 231 0.68 -6.95 -13.27
CA ALA A 231 1.35 -5.79 -12.71
C ALA A 231 0.96 -4.49 -13.44
N THR A 232 0.77 -4.54 -14.76
CA THR A 232 0.38 -3.36 -15.54
C THR A 232 -1.03 -2.89 -15.18
N ALA A 233 -1.97 -3.82 -14.97
CA ALA A 233 -3.35 -3.48 -14.58
C ALA A 233 -3.44 -2.74 -13.23
N GLU A 234 -2.48 -2.95 -12.32
CA GLU A 234 -2.40 -2.25 -11.03
C GLU A 234 -1.51 -0.99 -11.06
N TYR A 235 -0.70 -0.83 -12.11
CA TYR A 235 0.30 0.23 -12.20
C TYR A 235 -0.33 1.50 -12.80
N GLU A 236 -0.18 2.61 -12.10
CA GLU A 236 -0.77 3.90 -12.50
C GLU A 236 0.13 4.66 -13.49
N GLY A 237 1.39 4.24 -13.64
CA GLY A 237 2.35 4.87 -14.54
C GLY A 237 2.31 4.30 -15.96
N ALA A 238 3.16 4.85 -16.83
CA ALA A 238 3.37 4.27 -18.15
C ALA A 238 4.26 3.02 -18.00
N ALA A 239 3.68 1.85 -18.23
CA ALA A 239 4.42 0.58 -18.20
C ALA A 239 5.42 0.50 -19.38
N PRO A 240 6.63 -0.06 -19.15
CA PRO A 240 7.60 -0.26 -20.21
C PRO A 240 7.09 -1.29 -21.22
N PRO A 241 7.34 -1.13 -22.54
CA PRO A 241 6.84 -2.08 -23.53
C PRO A 241 7.42 -3.47 -23.26
N PHE A 242 6.59 -4.51 -23.38
CA PHE A 242 7.07 -5.88 -23.26
C PHE A 242 8.03 -6.20 -24.44
N PRO A 243 9.22 -6.79 -24.18
CA PRO A 243 10.30 -6.86 -25.18
C PRO A 243 10.15 -7.94 -26.25
N VAL A 244 9.10 -8.77 -26.18
CA VAL A 244 8.88 -9.87 -27.13
C VAL A 244 7.58 -9.66 -27.89
N GLU A 245 7.70 -9.53 -29.21
CA GLU A 245 6.58 -9.39 -30.12
C GLU A 245 5.99 -10.75 -30.53
N THR A 246 4.69 -10.76 -30.85
CA THR A 246 4.00 -11.98 -31.29
C THR A 246 4.52 -12.50 -32.64
N SER A 247 4.92 -11.60 -33.54
CA SER A 247 5.56 -11.89 -34.83
C SER A 247 6.85 -12.71 -34.66
N SER A 248 7.67 -12.33 -33.68
CA SER A 248 8.96 -12.98 -33.41
C SER A 248 8.80 -14.39 -32.85
N LEU A 249 7.64 -14.72 -32.27
CA LEU A 249 7.31 -16.08 -31.83
C LEU A 249 6.98 -17.01 -33.00
N GLU A 250 6.58 -16.49 -34.17
CA GLU A 250 6.30 -17.34 -35.35
C GLU A 250 7.57 -18.05 -35.84
N GLN A 251 8.75 -17.47 -35.58
CA GLN A 251 10.03 -18.05 -35.95
C GLN A 251 10.42 -19.26 -35.08
N LEU A 252 9.76 -19.43 -33.93
CA LEU A 252 9.96 -20.60 -33.06
C LEU A 252 9.41 -21.90 -33.67
N ALA A 253 8.66 -21.84 -34.79
CA ALA A 253 8.22 -23.01 -35.56
C ALA A 253 9.39 -23.94 -35.99
N ALA A 254 10.64 -23.45 -35.97
CA ALA A 254 11.84 -24.26 -36.22
C ALA A 254 11.95 -25.50 -35.32
N HIS A 255 11.32 -25.49 -34.14
CA HIS A 255 11.31 -26.64 -33.23
C HIS A 255 10.61 -27.88 -33.82
N GLU A 256 9.58 -27.70 -34.67
CA GLU A 256 8.81 -28.80 -35.26
C GLU A 256 9.72 -29.70 -36.11
N MET A 257 10.57 -29.06 -36.91
CA MET A 257 11.54 -29.76 -37.76
C MET A 257 12.57 -30.55 -36.94
N LEU A 258 13.05 -30.00 -35.82
CA LEU A 258 14.02 -30.71 -34.97
C LEU A 258 13.40 -31.93 -34.27
N VAL A 259 12.14 -31.82 -33.85
CA VAL A 259 11.41 -32.96 -33.27
C VAL A 259 11.15 -34.03 -34.32
N GLU A 260 10.78 -33.64 -35.54
CA GLU A 260 10.62 -34.58 -36.66
C GLU A 260 11.93 -35.32 -36.97
N ARG A 261 13.04 -34.59 -37.11
CA ARG A 261 14.38 -35.18 -37.29
C ARG A 261 14.78 -36.13 -36.17
N LEU A 262 14.50 -35.77 -34.90
CA LEU A 262 14.72 -36.65 -33.76
C LEU A 262 13.99 -37.99 -33.95
N HIS A 263 12.71 -37.95 -34.35
CA HIS A 263 11.95 -39.17 -34.64
C HIS A 263 12.48 -39.95 -35.84
N GLU A 264 12.91 -39.26 -36.89
CA GLU A 264 13.49 -39.86 -38.10
C GLU A 264 14.79 -40.62 -37.82
N HIS A 265 15.61 -40.18 -36.87
CA HIS A 265 16.83 -40.90 -36.48
C HIS A 265 16.56 -42.00 -35.45
N VAL A 266 15.64 -41.79 -34.50
CA VAL A 266 15.30 -42.78 -33.47
C VAL A 266 14.61 -44.00 -34.07
N ARG A 267 13.69 -43.82 -35.03
CA ARG A 267 12.89 -44.92 -35.59
C ARG A 267 13.75 -45.98 -36.32
N PRO A 268 14.70 -45.64 -37.21
CA PRO A 268 15.63 -46.60 -37.80
C PRO A 268 16.52 -47.28 -36.75
N ALA A 269 17.05 -46.53 -35.79
CA ALA A 269 17.87 -47.09 -34.72
C ALA A 269 17.11 -48.13 -33.88
N GLN A 270 15.83 -47.91 -33.61
CA GLN A 270 15.00 -48.91 -32.91
C GLN A 270 14.72 -50.18 -33.73
N ARG A 271 14.93 -50.17 -35.05
CA ARG A 271 14.76 -51.36 -35.91
C ARG A 271 16.03 -52.21 -35.99
N ASP A 272 17.18 -51.62 -35.68
CA ASP A 272 18.44 -52.35 -35.56
C ASP A 272 18.57 -53.00 -34.18
N PHE A 273 18.93 -54.28 -34.13
CA PHE A 273 18.98 -55.05 -32.89
C PHE A 273 19.96 -54.47 -31.85
N HIS A 274 21.14 -54.02 -32.28
CA HIS A 274 22.18 -53.52 -31.37
C HIS A 274 21.79 -52.18 -30.76
N PHE A 275 21.29 -51.27 -31.60
CA PHE A 275 20.76 -49.98 -31.13
C PHE A 275 19.53 -50.18 -30.23
N ALA A 276 18.58 -51.04 -30.62
CA ALA A 276 17.37 -51.32 -29.85
C ALA A 276 17.67 -51.92 -28.47
N SER A 277 18.67 -52.81 -28.35
CA SER A 277 19.05 -53.39 -27.07
C SER A 277 19.55 -52.34 -26.08
N ILE A 278 20.35 -51.36 -26.53
CA ILE A 278 20.81 -50.25 -25.70
C ILE A 278 19.65 -49.30 -25.35
N TYR A 279 18.77 -49.02 -26.32
CA TYR A 279 17.56 -48.23 -26.06
C TYR A 279 16.71 -48.86 -24.95
N GLU A 280 16.47 -50.18 -25.00
CA GLU A 280 15.68 -50.88 -23.99
C GLU A 280 16.30 -50.78 -22.58
N GLN A 281 17.62 -50.71 -22.48
CA GLN A 281 18.34 -50.48 -21.21
C GLN A 281 18.21 -49.02 -20.74
N ARG A 282 18.17 -48.06 -21.66
CA ARG A 282 18.22 -46.61 -21.36
C ARG A 282 16.86 -45.91 -21.36
N LYS A 283 15.81 -46.53 -21.88
CA LYS A 283 14.50 -45.89 -22.06
C LYS A 283 13.86 -45.41 -20.76
N THR A 284 14.26 -45.97 -19.62
CA THR A 284 13.84 -45.59 -18.26
C THR A 284 14.80 -44.61 -17.58
N ASN A 285 15.92 -44.26 -18.21
CA ASN A 285 16.80 -43.23 -17.70
C ASN A 285 16.01 -41.93 -17.56
N THR A 286 16.15 -41.32 -16.38
CA THR A 286 15.41 -40.13 -16.03
C THR A 286 16.07 -38.92 -16.68
N ILE A 287 15.38 -38.28 -17.63
CA ILE A 287 15.81 -36.99 -18.19
C ILE A 287 15.19 -35.88 -17.33
N LEU A 288 15.66 -35.82 -16.07
CA LEU A 288 15.14 -34.91 -15.05
C LEU A 288 15.21 -33.43 -15.45
N VAL A 289 16.19 -33.06 -16.28
CA VAL A 289 16.42 -31.67 -16.70
C VAL A 289 15.34 -31.14 -17.65
N ALA A 290 14.51 -32.01 -18.22
CA ALA A 290 13.58 -31.65 -19.29
C ALA A 290 12.09 -31.71 -18.89
N GLY A 291 11.78 -32.06 -17.63
CA GLY A 291 10.40 -32.25 -17.19
C GLY A 291 9.67 -33.41 -17.88
N PHE A 292 10.40 -34.31 -18.53
CA PHE A 292 9.91 -35.59 -19.04
C PHE A 292 10.40 -36.70 -18.09
N GLY A 293 9.51 -37.61 -17.69
CA GLY A 293 9.85 -38.62 -16.70
C GLY A 293 10.94 -39.59 -17.16
N THR A 294 11.03 -39.86 -18.47
CA THR A 294 11.98 -40.80 -19.08
C THR A 294 12.33 -40.40 -20.51
N LEU A 295 13.42 -40.95 -21.06
CA LEU A 295 13.79 -40.78 -22.48
C LEU A 295 12.66 -41.19 -23.43
N ALA A 296 12.02 -42.33 -23.19
CA ALA A 296 10.90 -42.79 -24.02
C ALA A 296 9.73 -41.80 -24.03
N SER A 297 9.34 -41.31 -22.85
CA SER A 297 8.28 -40.31 -22.71
C SER A 297 8.65 -38.98 -23.39
N ALA A 298 9.91 -38.59 -23.30
CA ALA A 298 10.42 -37.39 -23.95
C ALA A 298 10.30 -37.49 -25.47
N ILE A 299 10.82 -38.56 -26.07
CA ILE A 299 10.74 -38.79 -27.52
C ILE A 299 9.27 -38.79 -27.97
N GLU A 300 8.37 -39.48 -27.28
CA GLU A 300 6.97 -39.62 -27.70
C GLU A 300 6.15 -38.32 -27.59
N THR A 301 6.35 -37.53 -26.52
CA THR A 301 5.43 -36.45 -26.16
C THR A 301 5.94 -35.04 -26.46
N MET A 302 7.25 -34.88 -26.69
CA MET A 302 7.91 -33.58 -26.77
C MET A 302 7.36 -32.68 -27.88
N GLY A 303 7.10 -33.21 -29.08
CA GLY A 303 6.53 -32.42 -30.18
C GLY A 303 5.19 -31.78 -29.81
N SER A 304 4.26 -32.60 -29.32
CA SER A 304 2.93 -32.13 -28.91
C SER A 304 2.98 -31.13 -27.75
N ARG A 305 3.96 -31.27 -26.85
CA ARG A 305 4.14 -30.39 -25.69
C ARG A 305 4.70 -29.03 -26.11
N LEU A 306 5.76 -29.02 -26.92
CA LEU A 306 6.38 -27.79 -27.42
C LEU A 306 5.38 -26.98 -28.26
N ALA A 307 4.64 -27.64 -29.14
CA ALA A 307 3.59 -26.99 -29.93
C ALA A 307 2.54 -26.32 -29.03
N ARG A 308 2.08 -27.00 -27.97
CA ARG A 308 1.13 -26.43 -27.00
C ARG A 308 1.73 -25.25 -26.24
N GLU A 309 2.95 -25.36 -25.76
CA GLU A 309 3.63 -24.29 -25.00
C GLU A 309 3.82 -23.03 -25.84
N ILE A 310 4.12 -23.16 -27.14
CA ILE A 310 4.23 -22.04 -28.07
C ILE A 310 2.86 -21.41 -28.33
N VAL A 311 1.81 -22.21 -28.54
CA VAL A 311 0.43 -21.70 -28.71
C VAL A 311 -0.04 -20.96 -27.46
N ASP A 312 0.21 -21.52 -26.28
CA ASP A 312 -0.12 -20.90 -24.99
C ASP A 312 0.64 -19.57 -24.80
N LEU A 313 1.94 -19.56 -25.10
CA LEU A 313 2.76 -18.35 -25.04
C LEU A 313 2.24 -17.27 -26.00
N ARG A 314 1.98 -17.62 -27.26
CA ARG A 314 1.43 -16.72 -28.28
C ARG A 314 0.11 -16.13 -27.83
N THR A 315 -0.78 -16.95 -27.29
CA THR A 315 -2.08 -16.52 -26.77
C THR A 315 -1.90 -15.56 -25.59
N GLY A 316 -0.98 -15.86 -24.67
CA GLY A 316 -0.65 -15.00 -23.54
C GLY A 316 -0.11 -13.63 -23.95
N VAL A 317 0.86 -13.59 -24.87
CA VAL A 317 1.44 -12.34 -25.39
C VAL A 317 0.41 -11.52 -26.17
N ALA A 318 -0.44 -12.16 -26.98
CA ALA A 318 -1.50 -11.48 -27.72
C ALA A 318 -2.59 -10.90 -26.79
N ALA A 319 -3.00 -11.64 -25.76
CA ALA A 319 -3.94 -11.16 -24.75
C ALA A 319 -3.38 -9.94 -24.01
N MET A 320 -2.12 -10.01 -23.58
CA MET A 320 -1.40 -8.89 -22.97
C MET A 320 -1.37 -7.66 -23.88
N SER A 321 -1.01 -7.82 -25.16
CA SER A 321 -0.99 -6.71 -26.13
C SER A 321 -2.37 -6.06 -26.29
N THR A 322 -3.44 -6.85 -26.27
CA THR A 322 -4.82 -6.37 -26.39
C THR A 322 -5.22 -5.56 -25.15
N THR A 323 -4.92 -6.07 -23.95
CA THR A 323 -5.17 -5.36 -22.68
C THR A 323 -4.46 -4.00 -22.65
N LEU A 324 -3.17 -3.99 -23.00
CA LEU A 324 -2.37 -2.76 -23.05
C LEU A 324 -2.94 -1.74 -24.03
N SER A 325 -3.34 -2.17 -25.23
CA SER A 325 -3.91 -1.25 -26.24
C SER A 325 -5.23 -0.61 -25.79
N THR A 326 -6.03 -1.34 -25.01
CA THR A 326 -7.30 -0.87 -24.45
C THR A 326 -7.05 0.17 -23.35
N GLU A 327 -6.08 -0.08 -22.47
CA GLU A 327 -5.67 0.84 -21.40
C GLU A 327 -5.01 2.11 -21.95
N LEU A 328 -4.12 1.98 -22.96
CA LEU A 328 -3.43 3.12 -23.57
C LEU A 328 -4.40 4.09 -24.27
N SER A 329 -5.45 3.57 -24.88
CA SER A 329 -6.51 4.37 -25.50
C SER A 329 -7.26 5.24 -24.48
N GLY A 330 -7.26 4.86 -23.20
CA GLY A 330 -7.81 5.65 -22.10
C GLY A 330 -6.88 6.73 -21.52
N MET A 331 -5.58 6.71 -21.84
CA MET A 331 -4.51 7.41 -21.10
C MET A 331 -3.70 8.43 -21.94
N HIS A 332 -4.30 9.04 -22.96
CA HIS A 332 -3.60 9.79 -24.01
C HIS A 332 -2.96 11.16 -23.64
N SER A 333 -2.77 11.51 -22.36
CA SER A 333 -2.34 12.87 -21.95
C SER A 333 -0.94 13.00 -21.31
N SER A 334 -0.17 11.93 -21.10
CA SER A 334 1.12 11.98 -20.37
C SER A 334 2.39 11.70 -21.20
N ILE A 335 2.29 11.71 -22.53
CA ILE A 335 3.26 11.06 -23.45
C ILE A 335 4.57 11.84 -23.69
N ALA A 336 4.60 13.18 -23.58
CA ALA A 336 5.70 13.99 -24.11
C ALA A 336 7.01 13.98 -23.29
N ALA A 337 6.95 13.75 -21.98
CA ALA A 337 8.15 13.72 -21.12
C ALA A 337 8.84 12.34 -21.11
N TYR A 338 8.07 11.28 -21.36
CA TYR A 338 8.53 9.88 -21.32
C TYR A 338 9.27 9.46 -22.60
N GLN A 339 8.93 10.07 -23.74
CA GLN A 339 9.54 9.75 -25.05
C GLN A 339 11.06 10.01 -25.13
N ARG A 340 11.61 10.88 -24.27
CA ARG A 340 13.02 11.32 -24.37
C ARG A 340 14.01 10.38 -23.69
N GLU A 341 13.61 9.69 -22.62
CA GLU A 341 14.42 8.68 -21.91
C GLU A 341 14.30 7.29 -22.58
N ARG A 342 13.16 7.04 -23.24
CA ARG A 342 12.85 5.81 -23.99
C ARG A 342 13.79 5.55 -25.18
N GLY A 343 14.22 6.60 -25.89
CA GLY A 343 14.98 6.46 -27.14
C GLY A 343 16.32 5.73 -27.00
N HIS A 344 16.95 5.73 -25.82
CA HIS A 344 18.23 5.06 -25.60
C HIS A 344 18.08 3.59 -25.18
N ILE A 345 17.06 3.27 -24.37
CA ILE A 345 16.76 1.91 -23.91
C ILE A 345 16.11 1.10 -25.05
N ASP A 346 15.19 1.71 -25.81
CA ASP A 346 14.54 1.05 -26.95
C ASP A 346 15.57 0.62 -28.02
N GLY A 347 16.65 1.38 -28.22
CA GLY A 347 17.69 1.04 -29.21
C GLY A 347 18.49 -0.22 -28.87
N GLU A 348 18.86 -0.42 -27.61
CA GLU A 348 19.57 -1.63 -27.17
C GLU A 348 18.64 -2.84 -27.19
N LEU A 349 17.39 -2.67 -26.74
CA LEU A 349 16.34 -3.70 -26.79
C LEU A 349 16.07 -4.16 -28.23
N LEU A 350 15.93 -3.22 -29.17
CA LEU A 350 15.72 -3.53 -30.59
C LEU A 350 16.89 -4.34 -31.16
N HIS A 351 18.13 -3.92 -30.88
CA HIS A 351 19.31 -4.63 -31.37
C HIS A 351 19.43 -6.05 -30.82
N ARG A 352 19.10 -6.25 -29.54
CA ARG A 352 19.06 -7.58 -28.92
C ARG A 352 17.97 -8.43 -29.54
N HIS A 353 16.77 -7.88 -29.70
CA HIS A 353 15.64 -8.53 -30.35
C HIS A 353 15.96 -8.97 -31.80
N ASP A 354 16.44 -8.04 -32.63
CA ASP A 354 16.79 -8.30 -34.03
C ASP A 354 17.84 -9.40 -34.17
N ARG A 355 18.80 -9.45 -33.25
CA ARG A 355 19.81 -10.51 -33.20
C ARG A 355 19.16 -11.89 -33.00
N VAL A 356 18.24 -12.01 -32.05
CA VAL A 356 17.53 -13.27 -31.76
C VAL A 356 16.70 -13.71 -32.96
N VAL A 357 15.93 -12.79 -33.53
CA VAL A 357 15.12 -13.01 -34.74
C VAL A 357 15.99 -13.49 -35.89
N SER A 358 17.14 -12.85 -36.12
CA SER A 358 18.11 -13.30 -37.13
C SER A 358 18.65 -14.70 -36.84
N MET A 359 18.92 -15.05 -35.58
CA MET A 359 19.36 -16.41 -35.21
C MET A 359 18.27 -17.44 -35.50
N LEU A 360 17.01 -17.17 -35.16
CA LEU A 360 15.89 -18.08 -35.44
C LEU A 360 15.66 -18.26 -36.95
N ASP A 361 15.68 -17.17 -37.72
CA ASP A 361 15.58 -17.20 -39.18
C ASP A 361 16.75 -17.98 -39.82
N ASN A 362 17.97 -17.83 -39.31
CA ASN A 362 19.12 -18.64 -39.76
C ASN A 362 18.94 -20.14 -39.47
N ILE A 363 18.37 -20.51 -38.32
CA ILE A 363 18.05 -21.91 -37.99
C ILE A 363 16.99 -22.45 -38.97
N GLN A 364 15.98 -21.64 -39.32
CA GLN A 364 14.97 -22.01 -40.30
C GLN A 364 15.55 -22.14 -41.73
N ARG A 365 16.42 -21.20 -42.14
CA ARG A 365 16.96 -21.14 -43.51
C ARG A 365 18.09 -22.11 -43.78
N GLY A 366 18.89 -22.46 -42.77
CA GLY A 366 19.97 -23.45 -42.89
C GLY A 366 19.50 -24.84 -43.35
N HIS A 367 18.19 -25.07 -43.40
CA HIS A 367 17.56 -26.31 -43.82
C HIS A 367 16.56 -26.19 -44.98
N ARG A 368 16.50 -25.06 -45.69
CA ARG A 368 15.84 -25.09 -47.01
C ARG A 368 16.77 -25.85 -47.97
N PRO A 369 16.38 -27.00 -48.55
CA PRO A 369 17.10 -27.49 -49.71
C PRO A 369 17.06 -26.37 -50.75
N LEU A 370 18.24 -26.00 -51.27
CA LEU A 370 18.30 -25.17 -52.46
C LEU A 370 17.56 -25.94 -53.55
N LEU A 371 16.33 -25.50 -53.86
CA LEU A 371 15.53 -25.97 -54.97
C LEU A 371 16.25 -25.71 -56.30
#